data_AF-A0A920PCG3-F1
#
_entry.id   AF-A0A920PCG3-F1
#
_cell.length_a   1.000
_cell.length_b   1.000
_cell.length_c   1.000
_cell.angle_alpha   90.00
_cell.angle_beta   90.00
_cell.angle_gamma   90.00
#
_symmetry.space_group_name_H-M   'P 1'
#
loop_
_entity.id
_entity.type
_entity.pdbx_description
1 polymer ?
#
loop_
_entity_poly.entity_id
_entity_poly.type
_entity_poly.pdbx_seq_one_letter_code
_entity_poly.pdbx_strand_id
1 'polypeptide(L)' 'MGSGTGFIIDKEGYILTNHHVVDNADVIKITLDNEKEFEAELIGSDSKTDIALLKIVKQTGDNTEFPLLSLGKLI' A
#
# COMPACT_ATOMS: atom_id res chain seq x y z
N MET A 1 -3.42 16.49 -5.41
CA MET A 1 -3.05 15.90 -4.12
C MET A 1 -4.18 14.98 -3.69
N GLY A 2 -4.16 13.74 -4.16
CA GLY A 2 -5.04 12.70 -3.63
C GLY A 2 -4.47 12.23 -2.30
N SER A 3 -5.28 12.19 -1.25
CA SER A 3 -4.92 11.60 0.03
C SER A 3 -5.94 10.51 0.33
N GLY A 4 -5.47 9.37 0.77
CA GLY A 4 -6.28 8.20 1.04
C GLY A 4 -5.62 7.34 2.10
N THR A 5 -6.31 6.27 2.49
CA THR A 5 -5.81 5.30 3.46
C THR A 5 -5.61 3.94 2.82
N GLY A 6 -4.80 3.11 3.46
CA GLY A 6 -4.54 1.76 3.04
C GLY A 6 -3.99 0.94 4.19
N PHE A 7 -3.92 -0.37 3.98
CA PHE A 7 -3.45 -1.32 4.99
C PHE A 7 -2.35 -2.18 4.41
N ILE A 8 -1.28 -2.37 5.17
CA ILE A 8 -0.24 -3.34 4.80
C ILE A 8 -0.75 -4.73 5.17
N ILE A 9 -0.81 -5.61 4.18
CA ILE A 9 -1.41 -6.94 4.29
C ILE A 9 -0.37 -8.06 4.49
N ASP A 10 0.92 -7.78 4.28
CA ASP A 10 2.00 -8.73 4.55
C ASP A 10 3.37 -8.09 4.84
N LYS A 11 4.30 -8.93 5.31
CA LYS A 11 5.70 -8.55 5.63
C LYS A 11 6.51 -8.15 4.40
N GLU A 12 6.06 -8.56 3.23
CA GLU A 12 6.74 -8.18 2.00
C GLU A 12 6.40 -6.74 1.61
N GLY A 13 5.43 -6.09 2.25
CA GLY A 13 5.07 -4.70 2.03
C GLY A 13 4.01 -4.51 0.95
N TYR A 14 3.13 -5.49 0.76
CA TYR A 14 1.93 -5.29 -0.06
C TYR A 14 0.89 -4.45 0.69
N ILE A 15 0.26 -3.52 -0.02
CA ILE A 15 -0.71 -2.58 0.53
C ILE A 15 -2.02 -2.71 -0.22
N LEU A 16 -3.12 -2.81 0.51
CA LEU A 16 -4.47 -2.73 -0.02
C LEU A 16 -5.02 -1.31 0.19
N THR A 17 -5.54 -0.71 -0.86
CA THR A 17 -6.19 0.61 -0.83
C THR A 17 -7.34 0.65 -1.85
N ASN A 18 -7.93 1.82 -2.08
CA ASN A 18 -8.96 2.01 -3.08
C ASN A 18 -8.39 2.39 -4.45
N HIS A 19 -9.05 1.94 -5.51
CA HIS A 19 -8.66 2.29 -6.88
C HIS A 19 -8.75 3.80 -7.13
N HIS A 20 -9.82 4.46 -6.68
CA HIS A 20 -9.99 5.90 -6.88
C HIS A 20 -8.88 6.75 -6.21
N VAL A 21 -8.16 6.21 -5.22
CA VAL A 21 -7.03 6.88 -4.57
C VAL A 21 -5.80 6.91 -5.49
N VAL A 22 -5.64 5.89 -6.35
CA VAL A 22 -4.43 5.66 -7.16
C VAL A 22 -4.64 5.91 -8.66
N ASP A 23 -5.89 6.03 -9.13
CA ASP A 23 -6.27 6.10 -10.55
C ASP A 23 -5.61 7.25 -11.35
N ASN A 24 -5.17 8.32 -10.67
CA ASN A 24 -4.52 9.47 -11.32
C ASN A 24 -3.19 9.86 -10.63
N ALA A 25 -2.56 8.92 -9.92
CA ALA A 25 -1.31 9.17 -9.22
C ALA A 25 -0.11 8.83 -10.12
N ASP A 26 0.68 9.84 -10.49
CA ASP A 26 1.96 9.64 -11.19
C ASP A 26 3.00 9.00 -10.27
N VAL A 27 2.96 9.35 -8.99
CA VAL A 27 3.85 8.84 -7.94
C VAL A 27 3.02 8.53 -6.71
N ILE A 28 3.18 7.33 -6.18
CA ILE A 28 2.50 6.88 -4.96
C ILE A 28 3.51 6.88 -3.82
N LYS A 29 3.25 7.73 -2.82
CA LYS A 29 4.01 7.78 -1.57
C LYS A 29 3.17 7.26 -0.42
N ILE A 30 3.79 6.46 0.43
CA ILE A 30 3.20 5.88 1.62
C ILE A 30 3.90 6.48 2.82
N THR A 31 3.14 7.13 3.69
CA THR A 31 3.64 7.59 4.99
C THR A 31 3.16 6.61 6.05
N LEU A 32 4.09 5.98 6.75
CA LEU A 32 3.77 5.12 7.89
C LEU A 32 3.46 5.96 9.14
N ASP A 33 2.93 5.30 10.17
CA ASP A 33 2.64 5.88 11.49
C ASP A 33 3.88 6.41 12.21
N ASN A 34 5.06 5.86 11.89
CA ASN A 34 6.36 6.32 12.37
C ASN A 34 6.97 7.47 11.54
N GLU A 35 6.16 8.14 10.73
CA GLU A 35 6.55 9.26 9.84
C GLU A 35 7.54 8.90 8.73
N LYS A 36 7.90 7.62 8.55
CA LYS A 36 8.72 7.20 7.41
C LYS A 36 7.91 7.20 6.13
N GLU A 37 8.51 7.73 5.07
CA GLU A 37 7.95 7.72 3.73
C GLU A 37 8.62 6.64 2.87
N PHE A 38 7.80 5.95 2.07
CA PHE A 38 8.24 5.00 1.07
C PHE A 38 7.56 5.28 -0.27
N GLU A 39 8.25 5.02 -1.36
CA GLU A 39 7.61 4.93 -2.67
C GLU A 39 6.96 3.55 -2.84
N ALA A 40 5.84 3.53 -3.55
CA ALA A 40 5.12 2.31 -3.86
C ALA A 40 4.79 2.22 -5.35
N GLU A 41 4.80 0.99 -5.86
CA GLU A 41 4.40 0.66 -7.21
C GLU A 41 2.99 0.08 -7.23
N LEU A 42 2.21 0.43 -8.26
CA LEU A 42 0.92 -0.18 -8.51
C LEU A 42 1.11 -1.58 -9.11
N ILE A 43 0.73 -2.62 -8.36
CA ILE A 43 0.76 -4.01 -8.84
C ILE A 43 -0.48 -4.32 -9.67
N GLY A 44 -1.63 -3.77 -9.27
CA GLY A 44 -2.87 -3.87 -10.02
C GLY A 44 -4.02 -3.14 -9.32
N SER A 45 -5.05 -2.81 -10.08
CA SER A 45 -6.30 -2.26 -9.53
C SER A 45 -7.51 -2.76 -10.30
N ASP A 46 -8.66 -2.72 -9.65
CA ASP A 46 -9.97 -3.04 -10.23
C ASP A 46 -10.95 -1.90 -9.92
N SER A 47 -11.37 -1.20 -10.97
CA SER A 47 -12.31 -0.08 -10.87
C SER A 47 -13.73 -0.51 -10.52
N LYS A 48 -14.11 -1.78 -10.74
CA LYS A 48 -15.46 -2.27 -10.42
C LYS A 48 -15.67 -2.46 -8.92
N THR A 49 -14.66 -2.98 -8.22
CA THR A 49 -14.70 -3.17 -6.76
C THR A 49 -14.07 -2.01 -5.98
N ASP A 50 -13.48 -1.04 -6.69
CA ASP A 50 -12.74 0.09 -6.14
C ASP A 50 -11.57 -0.35 -5.23
N ILE A 51 -10.81 -1.35 -5.68
CA ILE A 51 -9.68 -1.93 -4.96
C ILE A 51 -8.38 -1.74 -5.76
N ALA A 52 -7.29 -1.42 -5.06
CA ALA A 52 -5.94 -1.43 -5.62
C ALA A 52 -4.96 -2.15 -4.69
N LEU A 53 -4.02 -2.86 -5.31
CA LEU A 53 -2.89 -3.51 -4.67
C LEU A 53 -1.61 -2.79 -5.04
N LEU A 54 -0.89 -2.32 -4.04
CA LEU A 54 0.39 -1.63 -4.19
C LEU A 54 1.51 -2.45 -3.54
N LYS A 55 2.75 -2.14 -3.90
CA LYS A 55 3.95 -2.73 -3.32
C LYS A 55 4.95 -1.66 -2.90
N ILE A 56 5.39 -1.71 -1.65
CA ILE A 56 6.46 -0.85 -1.16
C ILE A 56 7.78 -1.21 -1.86
N VAL A 57 8.45 -0.21 -2.42
CA VAL A 57 9.80 -0.33 -2.95
C VAL A 57 10.80 -0.27 -1.80
N LYS A 58 11.32 -1.41 -1.38
CA LYS A 58 12.30 -1.51 -0.29
C LYS A 58 13.70 -1.20 -0.82
N GLN A 59 14.45 -0.36 -0.11
CA GLN A 59 15.89 -0.19 -0.38
C GLN A 59 16.67 -1.33 0.28
N THR A 60 17.77 -1.76 -0.35
CA THR A 60 18.61 -2.84 0.18
C THR A 60 19.19 -2.42 1.55
N GLY A 61 18.76 -3.09 2.62
CA GLY A 61 19.16 -2.79 4.01
C GLY A 61 18.03 -2.26 4.90
N ASP A 62 16.84 -2.03 4.38
CA ASP A 62 15.68 -1.60 5.18
C ASP A 62 15.12 -2.75 6.02
N ASN A 63 15.41 -2.71 7.33
CA ASN A 63 14.81 -3.60 8.34
C ASN A 63 13.53 -3.01 8.95
N THR A 64 12.82 -2.14 8.21
CA THR A 64 11.59 -1.53 8.70
C THR A 64 10.52 -2.60 8.88
N GLU A 65 10.06 -2.77 10.12
CA GLU A 65 8.88 -3.58 10.43
C GLU A 65 7.63 -2.80 10.05
N PHE A 66 6.79 -3.42 9.23
CA PHE A 66 5.54 -2.81 8.78
C PHE A 66 4.40 -3.11 9.75
N PRO A 67 3.52 -2.14 10.04
CA PRO A 67 2.30 -2.40 10.77
C PRO A 67 1.36 -3.27 9.92
N LEU A 68 1.22 -4.54 10.28
CA LEU A 68 0.38 -5.49 9.55
C LEU A 68 -1.01 -5.57 10.15
N LEU A 69 -2.02 -5.50 9.28
CA LEU A 69 -3.39 -5.81 9.69
C LEU A 69 -3.59 -7.33 9.67
N SER A 70 -4.00 -7.88 10.81
CA SER A 70 -4.42 -9.28 10.88
C SER A 70 -5.75 -9.46 10.16
N LEU A 71 -5.71 -10.11 8.98
CA LEU A 71 -6.91 -10.47 8.25
C LEU A 71 -7.48 -11.80 8.76
N GLY A 72 -8.80 -11.91 8.73
CA GLY A 72 -9.51 -13.16 9.00
C GLY A 72 -9.29 -14.19 7.90
N LYS A 73 -9.52 -15.46 8.22
CA LYS A 73 -9.53 -16.54 7.22
C LYS A 73 -10.90 -16.62 6.56
N LEU A 74 -10.94 -16.48 5.24
CA LEU A 74 -12.11 -16.88 4.45
C LEU A 74 -12.06 -18.40 4.25
N ILE A 75 -13.20 -19.07 4.43
CA ILE A 75 -13.39 -20.52 4.31
C ILE A 75 -14.14 -20.87 3.03
#